data_AF-A0A1H3FBN1-F1
#
_entry.id   AF-A0A1H3FBN1-F1
#
_cell.length_a   1.000
_cell.length_b   1.000
_cell.length_c   1.000
_cell.angle_alpha   90.00
_cell.angle_beta   90.00
_cell.angle_gamma   90.00
#
_symmetry.space_group_name_H-M   'P 1'
#
loop_
_entity.id
_entity.type
_entity.pdbx_description
1 polymer ?
#
loop_
_entity_poly.entity_id
_entity_poly.type
_entity_poly.pdbx_seq_one_letter_code
_entity_poly.pdbx_strand_id
1 'polypeptide(L)'
;MTTAFGIERSPESETIAAAVVAAAQAAAGLLPAAAPLSAGEPIADPEATPLPPEGASAVTARLAGEVSGDVVLVVSAEVVAALANSPVGRMDVAAALRPALEAAAATLGRVRVSAERVEEAVAALDGLRDKGMYLAVPLVAGGVVEATFALQVTLPVQREQRGSLDLLRNVAMEVTVEIGRTRMTVQELLSLHPGEVIELDRAASAPADLLVNGTLIARGEIVVVDEDFGLRISEIVTDAADFGHAQS
;
A
#
# COMPACT_ATOMS: atom_id res chain seq x y z
N MET A 1 -8.07 -14.52 40.88
CA MET A 1 -7.91 -13.13 40.42
C MET A 1 -6.64 -13.11 39.58
N THR A 2 -6.76 -13.35 38.28
CA THR A 2 -5.63 -13.38 37.34
C THR A 2 -5.98 -12.46 36.20
N THR A 3 -5.37 -11.29 36.23
CA THR A 3 -5.40 -10.25 35.19
C THR A 3 -4.69 -10.78 33.95
N ALA A 4 -5.46 -11.07 32.90
CA ALA A 4 -4.92 -11.16 31.55
C ALA A 4 -4.65 -9.72 31.08
N PHE A 5 -3.38 -9.34 31.07
CA PHE A 5 -2.89 -8.11 30.48
C PHE A 5 -3.13 -8.21 28.96
N GLY A 6 -4.16 -7.52 28.46
CA GLY A 6 -4.37 -7.32 27.03
C GLY A 6 -3.29 -6.37 26.52
N ILE A 7 -2.38 -6.88 25.70
CA ILE A 7 -1.52 -6.04 24.87
C ILE A 7 -2.44 -5.37 23.84
N GLU A 8 -2.56 -4.05 23.90
CA GLU A 8 -3.27 -3.27 22.88
C GLU A 8 -2.57 -3.49 21.53
N ARG A 9 -3.10 -4.42 20.72
CA ARG A 9 -2.70 -4.58 19.32
C ARG A 9 -3.22 -3.37 18.55
N SER A 10 -2.34 -2.45 18.16
CA SER A 10 -2.74 -1.38 17.25
C SER A 10 -3.08 -1.97 15.87
N PRO A 11 -4.10 -1.44 15.15
CA PRO A 11 -4.48 -1.94 13.81
C PRO A 11 -3.30 -1.86 12.80
N GLU A 12 -2.37 -0.94 13.02
CA GLU A 12 -1.12 -0.83 12.26
C GLU A 12 -0.21 -2.05 12.47
N SER A 13 -0.01 -2.48 13.72
CA SER A 13 0.81 -3.65 14.06
C SER A 13 0.23 -4.94 13.48
N GLU A 14 -1.10 -5.05 13.44
CA GLU A 14 -1.81 -6.19 12.85
C GLU A 14 -1.66 -6.23 11.32
N THR A 15 -1.71 -5.07 10.67
CA THR A 15 -1.49 -4.95 9.21
C THR A 15 -0.06 -5.33 8.83
N ILE A 16 0.92 -4.92 9.63
CA ILE A 16 2.34 -5.28 9.44
C ILE A 16 2.55 -6.78 9.60
N ALA A 17 2.05 -7.36 10.70
CA ALA A 17 2.18 -8.79 10.95
C ALA A 17 1.56 -9.62 9.82
N ALA A 18 0.38 -9.22 9.31
CA ALA A 18 -0.27 -9.87 8.18
C ALA A 18 0.57 -9.78 6.89
N ALA A 19 1.17 -8.62 6.59
CA ALA A 19 2.03 -8.46 5.42
C ALA A 19 3.28 -9.34 5.48
N VAL A 20 3.89 -9.46 6.67
CA VAL A 20 5.06 -10.33 6.88
C VAL A 20 4.69 -11.81 6.78
N VAL A 21 3.54 -12.22 7.32
CA VAL A 21 3.04 -13.60 7.16
C VAL A 21 2.81 -13.93 5.68
N ALA A 22 2.24 -13.00 4.91
CA ALA A 22 2.08 -13.17 3.47
C ALA A 22 3.43 -13.31 2.75
N ALA A 23 4.45 -12.53 3.15
CA ALA A 23 5.81 -12.64 2.63
C ALA A 23 6.45 -14.00 2.93
N ALA A 24 6.34 -14.45 4.18
CA ALA A 24 6.82 -15.75 4.61
C ALA A 24 6.12 -16.88 3.84
N GLN A 25 4.81 -16.78 3.60
CA GLN A 25 4.05 -17.75 2.81
C GLN A 25 4.49 -17.77 1.34
N ALA A 26 4.81 -16.60 0.76
CA ALA A 26 5.32 -16.51 -0.61
C ALA A 26 6.71 -17.17 -0.74
N ALA A 27 7.61 -16.95 0.23
CA ALA A 27 8.88 -17.67 0.30
C ALA A 27 8.67 -19.18 0.45
N ALA A 28 7.76 -19.60 1.33
CA ALA A 28 7.44 -21.00 1.59
C ALA A 28 7.01 -21.76 0.33
N GLY A 29 6.27 -21.11 -0.58
CA GLY A 29 5.82 -21.70 -1.84
C GLY A 29 6.94 -21.98 -2.86
N LEU A 30 8.13 -21.39 -2.67
CA LEU A 30 9.29 -21.57 -3.55
C LEU A 30 10.47 -22.25 -2.85
N LEU A 31 10.32 -22.61 -1.58
CA LEU A 31 11.33 -23.38 -0.86
C LEU A 31 11.35 -24.84 -1.34
N PRO A 32 12.55 -25.41 -1.60
CA PRO A 32 12.70 -26.79 -2.03
C PRO A 32 12.61 -27.72 -0.81
N ALA A 33 11.39 -27.91 -0.30
CA ALA A 33 11.08 -28.81 0.81
C ALA A 33 10.42 -30.11 0.31
N ALA A 34 10.57 -31.19 1.08
CA ALA A 34 9.96 -32.49 0.77
C ALA A 34 8.42 -32.47 0.89
N ALA A 35 7.88 -31.50 1.63
CA ALA A 35 6.45 -31.30 1.87
C ALA A 35 6.11 -29.79 1.78
N PRO A 36 4.85 -29.44 1.45
CA PRO A 36 4.45 -28.03 1.38
C PRO A 36 4.55 -27.37 2.76
N LEU A 37 5.18 -26.19 2.78
CA LEU A 37 5.38 -25.39 3.98
C LEU A 37 4.26 -24.38 4.17
N SER A 38 3.82 -24.21 5.42
CA SER A 38 2.84 -23.21 5.82
C SER A 38 3.46 -22.23 6.80
N ALA A 39 3.17 -20.94 6.60
CA ALA A 39 3.54 -19.89 7.54
C ALA A 39 2.78 -20.03 8.87
N GLY A 40 3.52 -20.01 9.98
CA GLY A 40 2.99 -20.06 11.33
C GLY A 40 2.67 -18.67 11.90
N GLU A 41 2.49 -18.63 13.22
CA GLU A 41 2.23 -17.38 13.94
C GLU A 41 3.47 -16.46 13.92
N PRO A 42 3.30 -15.16 13.66
CA PRO A 42 4.41 -14.21 13.69
C PRO A 42 4.91 -13.97 15.12
N ILE A 43 6.22 -13.90 15.29
CA ILE A 43 6.93 -13.81 16.57
C ILE A 43 7.79 -12.55 16.55
N ALA A 44 7.53 -11.64 17.48
CA ALA A 44 8.26 -10.38 17.61
C ALA A 44 9.49 -10.48 18.53
N ASP A 45 9.59 -11.56 19.31
CA ASP A 45 10.71 -11.80 20.23
C ASP A 45 11.81 -12.65 19.54
N PRO A 46 13.02 -12.08 19.33
CA PRO A 46 14.14 -12.82 18.76
C PRO A 46 14.61 -14.02 19.60
N GLU A 47 14.40 -14.02 20.92
CA GLU A 47 14.80 -15.13 21.79
C GLU A 47 13.82 -16.30 21.72
N ALA A 48 12.55 -16.01 21.43
CA ALA A 48 11.49 -17.01 21.28
C ALA A 48 11.37 -17.56 19.85
N THR A 49 12.23 -17.13 18.91
CA THR A 49 12.13 -17.51 17.49
C THR A 49 12.48 -18.99 17.30
N PRO A 50 11.53 -19.82 16.82
CA PRO A 50 11.80 -21.22 16.52
C PRO A 50 12.79 -21.33 15.37
N LEU A 51 13.75 -22.23 15.52
CA LEU A 51 14.71 -22.58 14.49
C LEU A 51 14.45 -24.01 14.01
N PRO A 52 14.70 -24.31 12.73
CA PRO A 52 14.74 -25.69 12.26
C PRO A 52 15.83 -26.50 13.01
N PRO A 53 15.70 -27.83 13.04
CA PRO A 53 16.63 -28.72 13.73
C PRO A 53 18.10 -28.56 13.26
N GLU A 54 19.04 -29.04 14.08
CA GLU A 54 20.49 -28.77 14.00
C GLU A 54 21.11 -28.78 12.59
N GLY A 55 22.12 -27.92 12.36
CA GLY A 55 22.80 -27.79 11.07
C GLY A 55 22.14 -26.80 10.09
N ALA A 56 21.26 -25.94 10.60
CA ALA A 56 20.55 -24.95 9.81
C ALA A 56 21.49 -23.90 9.19
N SER A 57 21.27 -23.59 7.92
CA SER A 57 21.96 -22.52 7.21
C SER A 57 21.02 -21.35 6.99
N ALA A 58 21.54 -20.14 7.05
CA ALA A 58 20.77 -18.93 6.79
C ALA A 58 21.27 -18.22 5.53
N VAL A 59 20.32 -17.70 4.76
CA VAL A 59 20.62 -16.71 3.72
C VAL A 59 20.12 -15.36 4.21
N THR A 60 21.07 -14.47 4.46
CA THR A 60 20.82 -13.08 4.82
C THR A 60 20.82 -12.25 3.55
N ALA A 61 19.78 -11.45 3.33
CA ALA A 61 19.68 -10.57 2.19
C ALA A 61 19.24 -9.15 2.55
N ARG A 62 19.73 -8.16 1.79
CA ARG A 62 19.35 -6.76 1.99
C ARG A 62 18.20 -6.36 1.08
N LEU A 63 17.13 -5.86 1.70
CA LEU A 63 15.99 -5.23 1.06
C LEU A 63 16.28 -3.75 0.80
N ALA A 64 16.06 -3.31 -0.43
CA ALA A 64 16.18 -1.92 -0.83
C ALA A 64 14.97 -1.49 -1.68
N GLY A 65 14.34 -0.36 -1.33
CA GLY A 65 13.16 0.15 -2.02
C GLY A 65 12.25 0.91 -1.06
N GLU A 66 10.94 0.71 -1.19
CA GLU A 66 9.93 1.27 -0.27
C GLU A 66 10.15 0.78 1.16
N VAL A 67 10.50 -0.49 1.33
CA VAL A 67 10.95 -1.07 2.60
C VAL A 67 12.46 -1.32 2.52
N SER A 68 13.18 -0.89 3.54
CA SER A 68 14.62 -1.12 3.68
C SER A 68 14.91 -1.90 4.96
N GLY A 69 15.81 -2.86 4.87
CA GLY A 69 16.17 -3.71 6.01
C GLY A 69 16.94 -4.94 5.58
N ASP A 70 17.20 -5.80 6.55
CA ASP A 70 17.83 -7.10 6.33
C ASP A 70 16.75 -8.19 6.55
N VAL A 71 16.70 -9.17 5.64
CA VAL A 71 15.85 -10.36 5.72
C VAL A 71 16.75 -11.59 5.86
N VAL A 72 16.35 -12.52 6.71
CA VAL A 72 17.07 -13.77 6.97
C VAL A 72 16.11 -14.92 6.72
N LEU A 73 16.51 -15.82 5.83
CA LEU A 73 15.80 -17.08 5.63
C LEU A 73 16.67 -18.22 6.14
N VAL A 74 16.28 -18.78 7.27
CA VAL A 74 16.91 -19.97 7.87
C VAL A 74 16.25 -21.21 7.29
N VAL A 75 17.05 -22.19 6.85
CA VAL A 75 16.58 -23.48 6.31
C VAL A 75 17.24 -24.65 7.03
N SER A 76 16.52 -25.75 7.17
CA SER A 76 17.03 -26.99 7.76
C SER A 76 18.19 -27.60 6.95
N ALA A 77 19.01 -28.41 7.62
CA ALA A 77 20.07 -29.17 6.94
C ALA A 77 19.54 -30.10 5.85
N GLU A 78 18.29 -30.60 6.00
CA GLU A 78 17.63 -31.44 5.00
C GLU A 78 17.33 -30.67 3.72
N VAL A 79 16.84 -29.44 3.81
CA VAL A 79 16.61 -28.55 2.66
C VAL A 79 17.93 -28.23 1.95
N VAL A 80 19.00 -27.96 2.72
CA VAL A 80 20.35 -27.73 2.16
C VAL A 80 20.87 -28.99 1.46
N ALA A 81 20.69 -30.16 2.05
CA ALA A 81 21.10 -31.43 1.46
C ALA A 81 20.29 -31.77 0.19
N ALA A 82 19.00 -31.47 0.16
CA ALA A 82 18.16 -31.62 -1.03
C ALA A 82 18.66 -30.76 -2.19
N LEU A 83 19.10 -29.53 -1.90
CA LEU A 83 19.71 -28.63 -2.86
C LEU A 83 21.08 -29.13 -3.38
N ALA A 84 21.92 -29.64 -2.48
CA ALA A 84 23.25 -30.16 -2.83
C ALA A 84 23.19 -31.42 -3.72
N ASN A 85 22.10 -32.20 -3.62
CA ASN A 85 21.87 -33.43 -4.40
C ASN A 85 20.96 -33.22 -5.63
N SER A 86 20.75 -31.97 -6.04
CA SER A 86 19.91 -31.64 -7.20
C SER A 86 20.45 -32.25 -8.51
N PRO A 87 19.59 -32.77 -9.41
CA PRO A 87 20.00 -33.32 -10.71
C PRO A 87 20.72 -32.31 -11.61
N VAL A 88 20.61 -31.02 -11.30
CA VAL A 88 21.17 -29.90 -12.07
C VAL A 88 22.62 -29.56 -11.65
N GLY A 89 23.19 -30.30 -10.69
CA GLY A 89 24.56 -30.12 -10.18
C GLY A 89 24.61 -29.43 -8.81
N ARG A 90 25.83 -29.19 -8.28
CA ARG A 90 26.02 -28.43 -7.03
C ARG A 90 25.49 -27.01 -7.20
N MET A 91 24.29 -26.76 -6.70
CA MET A 91 23.73 -25.41 -6.61
C MET A 91 24.25 -24.70 -5.37
N ASP A 92 24.59 -23.42 -5.53
CA ASP A 92 24.88 -22.53 -4.42
C ASP A 92 23.59 -22.26 -3.63
N VAL A 93 23.65 -22.35 -2.30
CA VAL A 93 22.47 -22.22 -1.42
C VAL A 93 21.83 -20.83 -1.54
N ALA A 94 22.61 -19.76 -1.70
CA ALA A 94 22.05 -18.43 -1.91
C ALA A 94 21.33 -18.34 -3.26
N ALA A 95 21.96 -18.84 -4.33
CA ALA A 95 21.33 -18.85 -5.66
C ALA A 95 20.03 -19.68 -5.70
N ALA A 96 19.98 -20.78 -4.96
CA ALA A 96 18.80 -21.63 -4.85
C ALA A 96 17.64 -20.98 -4.09
N LEU A 97 17.95 -20.17 -3.07
CA LEU A 97 16.96 -19.53 -2.20
C LEU A 97 16.56 -18.12 -2.66
N ARG A 98 17.30 -17.53 -3.60
CA ARG A 98 16.98 -16.23 -4.21
C ARG A 98 15.53 -16.10 -4.69
N PRO A 99 14.93 -17.06 -5.44
CA PRO A 99 13.54 -16.93 -5.87
C PRO A 99 12.55 -16.81 -4.70
N ALA A 100 12.79 -17.54 -3.60
CA ALA A 100 11.97 -17.45 -2.40
C ALA A 100 12.07 -16.07 -1.73
N LEU A 101 13.29 -15.51 -1.64
CA LEU A 101 13.52 -14.16 -1.12
C LEU A 101 12.88 -13.08 -2.01
N GLU A 102 12.96 -13.22 -3.33
CA GLU A 102 12.33 -12.30 -4.29
C GLU A 102 10.81 -12.35 -4.20
N ALA A 103 10.21 -13.54 -4.08
CA ALA A 103 8.78 -13.69 -3.88
C ALA A 103 8.30 -13.04 -2.58
N ALA A 104 9.03 -13.21 -1.47
CA ALA A 104 8.75 -12.53 -0.23
C ALA A 104 8.91 -11.00 -0.35
N ALA A 105 9.97 -10.52 -1.02
CA ALA A 105 10.16 -9.09 -1.23
C ALA A 105 9.03 -8.46 -2.06
N ALA A 106 8.49 -9.19 -3.05
CA ALA A 106 7.40 -8.72 -3.89
C ALA A 106 6.09 -8.50 -3.13
N THR A 107 5.84 -9.23 -2.03
CA THR A 107 4.65 -9.01 -1.19
C THR A 107 4.82 -7.81 -0.25
N LEU A 108 6.06 -7.37 0.00
CA LEU A 108 6.39 -6.23 0.86
C LEU A 108 6.37 -4.88 0.11
N GLY A 109 5.98 -4.86 -1.17
CA GLY A 109 5.86 -3.65 -1.99
C GLY A 109 6.94 -3.55 -3.06
N ARG A 110 7.34 -2.32 -3.45
CA ARG A 110 8.38 -2.11 -4.47
C ARG A 110 9.77 -2.23 -3.84
N VAL A 111 10.17 -3.47 -3.54
CA VAL A 111 11.42 -3.82 -2.88
C VAL A 111 12.26 -4.73 -3.78
N ARG A 112 13.57 -4.54 -3.76
CA ARG A 112 14.54 -5.38 -4.47
C ARG A 112 15.50 -6.05 -3.48
N VAL A 113 15.91 -7.27 -3.81
CA VAL A 113 16.95 -8.01 -3.08
C VAL A 113 18.30 -7.68 -3.72
N SER A 114 19.22 -7.11 -2.94
CA SER A 114 20.44 -6.49 -3.49
C SER A 114 21.74 -7.26 -3.23
N ALA A 115 21.85 -7.94 -2.08
CA ALA A 115 23.00 -8.76 -1.71
C ALA A 115 22.52 -9.95 -0.88
N GLU A 116 23.11 -11.13 -1.09
CA GLU A 116 22.84 -12.36 -0.35
C GLU A 116 24.15 -12.87 0.25
N ARG A 117 24.13 -13.30 1.50
CA ARG A 117 25.23 -14.00 2.15
C ARG A 117 24.71 -15.23 2.86
N VAL A 118 25.45 -16.33 2.73
CA VAL A 118 25.21 -17.55 3.49
C VAL A 118 25.97 -17.47 4.81
N GLU A 119 25.26 -17.68 5.91
CA GLU A 119 25.77 -17.59 7.28
C GLU A 119 25.21 -18.75 8.11
N GLU A 120 25.76 -18.93 9.31
CA GLU A 120 25.17 -19.82 10.32
C GLU A 120 23.86 -19.20 10.85
N ALA A 121 22.84 -20.02 11.08
CA ALA A 121 21.51 -19.56 11.50
C ALA A 121 21.53 -18.61 12.71
N VAL A 122 22.30 -18.95 13.74
CA VAL A 122 22.39 -18.15 14.96
C VAL A 122 23.04 -16.79 14.69
N ALA A 123 24.15 -16.78 13.96
CA ALA A 123 24.86 -15.55 13.61
C ALA A 123 24.02 -14.61 12.73
N ALA A 124 23.26 -15.16 11.78
CA ALA A 124 22.38 -14.38 10.92
C ALA A 124 21.25 -13.71 11.70
N LEU A 125 20.60 -14.45 12.62
CA LEU A 125 19.55 -13.91 13.48
C LEU A 125 20.10 -12.89 14.48
N ASP A 126 21.28 -13.13 15.06
CA ASP A 126 21.96 -12.15 15.91
C ASP A 126 22.18 -10.83 15.17
N GLY A 127 22.54 -10.88 13.88
CA GLY A 127 22.71 -9.71 13.03
C GLY A 127 21.45 -8.84 12.82
N LEU A 128 20.25 -9.39 13.09
CA LEU A 128 18.96 -8.69 13.01
C LEU A 128 18.56 -7.99 14.32
N ARG A 129 19.16 -8.35 15.47
CA ARG A 129 18.66 -7.97 16.81
C ARG A 129 18.76 -6.48 17.13
N ASP A 130 19.68 -5.74 16.51
CA ASP A 130 20.10 -4.41 16.99
C ASP A 130 19.58 -3.21 16.17
N LYS A 131 18.74 -3.42 15.16
CA LYS A 131 18.59 -2.42 14.07
C LYS A 131 17.17 -1.92 13.79
N GLY A 132 16.13 -2.45 14.44
CA GLY A 132 14.75 -1.98 14.22
C GLY A 132 13.67 -2.96 14.65
N MET A 133 12.54 -2.94 13.95
CA MET A 133 11.42 -3.84 14.22
C MET A 133 11.76 -5.24 13.68
N TYR A 134 11.77 -6.21 14.58
CA TYR A 134 12.00 -7.62 14.28
C TYR A 134 10.67 -8.36 14.17
N LEU A 135 10.53 -9.20 13.15
CA LEU A 135 9.47 -10.19 13.07
C LEU A 135 9.98 -11.46 12.42
N ALA A 136 9.68 -12.61 13.04
CA ALA A 136 9.96 -13.92 12.49
C ALA A 136 8.68 -14.72 12.29
N VAL A 137 8.66 -15.53 11.24
CA VAL A 137 7.56 -16.42 10.90
C VAL A 137 8.14 -17.82 10.66
N PRO A 138 7.82 -18.81 11.52
CA PRO A 138 8.24 -20.18 11.28
C PRO A 138 7.47 -20.76 10.10
N LEU A 139 8.16 -21.56 9.28
CA LEU A 139 7.61 -22.28 8.15
C LEU A 139 7.58 -23.76 8.50
N VAL A 140 6.37 -24.31 8.55
CA VAL A 140 6.10 -25.61 9.18
C VAL A 140 5.58 -26.60 8.15
N ALA A 141 6.12 -27.82 8.16
CA ALA A 141 5.55 -29.00 7.51
C ALA A 141 5.36 -30.12 8.52
N GLY A 142 4.19 -30.76 8.55
CA GLY A 142 3.91 -31.89 9.44
C GLY A 142 4.07 -31.59 10.94
N GLY A 143 3.98 -30.31 11.35
CA GLY A 143 4.19 -29.87 12.73
C GLY A 143 5.65 -29.59 13.11
N VAL A 144 6.59 -29.72 12.17
CA VAL A 144 8.01 -29.45 12.35
C VAL A 144 8.40 -28.16 11.63
N VAL A 145 9.20 -27.32 12.28
CA VAL A 145 9.78 -26.12 11.67
C VAL A 145 10.91 -26.55 10.73
N GLU A 146 10.71 -26.34 9.44
CA GLU A 146 11.67 -26.68 8.38
C GLU A 146 12.48 -25.47 7.93
N ALA A 147 11.89 -24.27 8.10
CA ALA A 147 12.53 -23.01 7.80
C ALA A 147 11.98 -21.91 8.69
N THR A 148 12.71 -20.82 8.83
CA THR A 148 12.27 -19.62 9.56
C THR A 148 12.57 -18.40 8.71
N PHE A 149 11.52 -17.63 8.40
CA PHE A 149 11.64 -16.35 7.71
C PHE A 149 11.64 -15.23 8.74
N ALA A 150 12.77 -14.56 8.92
CA ALA A 150 12.92 -13.44 9.83
C ALA A 150 13.29 -12.17 9.07
N LEU A 151 12.84 -11.03 9.55
CA LEU A 151 13.21 -9.75 8.98
C LEU A 151 13.38 -8.71 10.07
N GLN A 152 14.37 -7.85 9.85
CA GLN A 152 14.50 -6.58 10.53
C GLN A 152 14.32 -5.49 9.49
N VAL A 153 13.20 -4.78 9.56
CA VAL A 153 12.92 -3.67 8.64
C VAL A 153 12.74 -2.39 9.41
N THR A 154 13.24 -1.31 8.81
CA THR A 154 12.74 0.02 9.13
C THR A 154 11.54 0.24 8.22
N LEU A 155 10.34 0.12 8.79
CA LEU A 155 9.15 0.39 8.01
C LEU A 155 9.21 1.84 7.50
N PRO A 156 8.91 2.11 6.22
CA PRO A 156 8.51 3.44 5.86
C PRO A 156 7.28 3.74 6.72
N VAL A 157 7.32 4.83 7.50
CA VAL A 157 6.08 5.43 7.99
C VAL A 157 5.21 5.54 6.76
N GLN A 158 4.06 4.86 6.73
CA GLN A 158 3.15 4.91 5.59
C GLN A 158 2.82 6.39 5.40
N ARG A 159 3.55 7.06 4.50
CA ARG A 159 2.97 8.17 3.77
C ARG A 159 1.91 7.47 2.95
N GLU A 160 0.71 7.44 3.49
CA GLU A 160 -0.50 7.43 2.70
C GLU A 160 -0.22 8.22 1.41
N GLN A 161 -0.85 7.85 0.32
CA GLN A 161 -0.80 8.53 -0.97
C GLN A 161 -1.35 9.99 -0.90
N ARG A 162 -1.14 10.71 0.19
CA ARG A 162 -1.35 12.15 0.40
C ARG A 162 -0.39 13.02 -0.43
N GLY A 163 0.67 12.46 -1.02
CA GLY A 163 1.67 13.24 -1.75
C GLY A 163 1.20 13.92 -3.05
N SER A 164 0.14 13.42 -3.69
CA SER A 164 -0.37 14.02 -4.95
C SER A 164 -1.49 15.04 -4.69
N LEU A 165 -2.43 14.72 -3.80
CA LEU A 165 -3.55 15.59 -3.47
C LEU A 165 -3.16 16.76 -2.55
N ASP A 166 -2.17 16.59 -1.64
CA ASP A 166 -1.73 17.70 -0.76
C ASP A 166 -1.09 18.85 -1.55
N LEU A 167 -0.43 18.57 -2.68
CA LEU A 167 0.10 19.60 -3.58
C LEU A 167 -1.01 20.38 -4.29
N LEU A 168 -2.15 19.74 -4.57
CA LEU A 168 -3.29 20.35 -5.25
C LEU A 168 -4.23 21.13 -4.31
N ARG A 169 -4.10 20.98 -2.98
CA ARG A 169 -4.97 21.66 -1.99
C ARG A 169 -5.00 23.18 -2.11
N ASN A 170 -3.94 23.79 -2.63
CA ASN A 170 -3.78 25.24 -2.72
C ASN A 170 -3.90 25.78 -4.15
N VAL A 171 -4.37 24.98 -5.10
CA VAL A 171 -4.60 25.44 -6.47
C VAL A 171 -5.90 26.25 -6.49
N ALA A 172 -5.78 27.54 -6.79
CA ALA A 172 -6.93 28.39 -7.03
C ALA A 172 -7.59 27.99 -8.36
N MET A 173 -8.93 27.89 -8.35
CA MET A 173 -9.73 27.56 -9.54
C MET A 173 -10.79 28.63 -9.75
N GLU A 174 -11.11 28.91 -11.02
CA GLU A 174 -12.24 29.77 -11.35
C GLU A 174 -13.54 29.01 -11.14
N VAL A 175 -14.44 29.62 -10.37
CA VAL A 175 -15.75 29.06 -10.04
C VAL A 175 -16.82 30.01 -10.56
N THR A 176 -17.74 29.47 -11.35
CA THR A 176 -18.85 30.23 -11.94
C THR A 176 -20.17 29.73 -11.38
N VAL A 177 -21.04 30.65 -10.96
CA VAL A 177 -22.42 30.34 -10.60
C VAL A 177 -23.32 30.78 -11.74
N GLU A 178 -24.07 29.84 -12.33
CA GLU A 178 -24.97 30.11 -13.45
C GLU A 178 -26.43 29.94 -13.05
N ILE A 179 -27.22 31.01 -13.25
CA ILE A 179 -28.67 31.00 -13.00
C ILE A 179 -29.44 30.34 -14.15
N GLY A 180 -28.94 30.44 -15.38
CA GLY A 180 -29.56 29.85 -16.57
C GLY A 180 -28.85 30.26 -17.85
N ARG A 181 -29.20 29.61 -18.95
CA ARG A 181 -28.66 29.87 -20.29
C ARG A 181 -29.79 30.18 -21.27
N THR A 182 -29.46 30.81 -22.38
CA THR A 182 -30.38 30.96 -23.50
C THR A 182 -29.60 30.97 -24.81
N ARG A 183 -30.28 30.80 -25.93
CA ARG A 183 -29.69 30.91 -27.27
C ARG A 183 -30.47 31.96 -28.05
N MET A 184 -29.75 32.83 -28.73
CA MET A 184 -30.31 33.87 -29.59
C MET A 184 -29.46 34.01 -30.85
N THR A 185 -30.06 34.56 -31.90
CA THR A 185 -29.40 34.93 -33.13
C THR A 185 -28.48 36.14 -32.91
N VAL A 186 -27.50 36.32 -33.80
CA VAL A 186 -26.60 37.48 -33.76
C VAL A 186 -27.39 38.80 -33.86
N GLN A 187 -28.48 38.81 -34.64
CA GLN A 187 -29.32 40.00 -34.79
C GLN A 187 -30.03 40.37 -33.47
N GLU A 188 -30.60 39.40 -32.76
CA GLU A 188 -31.21 39.62 -31.45
C GLU A 188 -30.19 40.16 -30.44
N LEU A 189 -28.99 39.56 -30.38
CA LEU A 189 -27.92 40.01 -29.49
C LEU A 189 -27.50 41.46 -29.74
N LEU A 190 -27.38 41.85 -31.01
CA LEU A 190 -27.01 43.23 -31.40
C LEU A 190 -28.15 44.24 -31.20
N SER A 191 -29.38 43.77 -30.99
CA SER A 191 -30.55 44.63 -30.77
C SER A 191 -30.77 44.93 -29.29
N LEU A 192 -30.04 44.27 -28.39
CA LEU A 192 -30.20 44.42 -26.95
C LEU A 192 -30.04 45.87 -26.50
N HIS A 193 -31.00 46.34 -25.69
CA HIS A 193 -30.96 47.68 -25.11
C HIS A 193 -31.35 47.69 -23.62
N PRO A 194 -30.98 48.73 -22.85
CA PRO A 194 -31.38 48.83 -21.45
C PRO A 194 -32.89 48.67 -21.26
N GLY A 195 -33.27 47.86 -20.27
CA GLY A 195 -34.68 47.56 -19.95
C GLY A 195 -35.26 46.34 -20.67
N GLU A 196 -34.52 45.74 -21.60
CA GLU A 196 -34.93 44.48 -22.24
C GLU A 196 -34.79 43.29 -21.28
N VAL A 197 -35.77 42.38 -21.32
CA VAL A 197 -35.84 41.20 -20.45
C VAL A 197 -35.54 39.95 -21.29
N ILE A 198 -34.51 39.20 -20.90
CA ILE A 198 -34.10 37.98 -21.59
C ILE A 198 -34.60 36.78 -20.79
N GLU A 199 -35.38 35.92 -21.44
CA GLU A 199 -35.82 34.67 -20.85
C GLU A 199 -34.70 33.61 -20.89
N LEU A 200 -34.53 32.89 -19.78
CA LEU A 200 -33.56 31.81 -19.63
C LEU A 200 -34.25 30.45 -19.68
N ASP A 201 -33.47 29.39 -19.89
CA ASP A 201 -33.92 28.00 -19.98
C ASP A 201 -34.29 27.35 -18.63
N ARG A 202 -34.38 28.14 -17.55
CA ARG A 202 -34.54 27.65 -16.18
C ARG A 202 -35.68 28.35 -15.44
N ALA A 203 -36.46 27.58 -14.69
CA ALA A 203 -37.50 28.11 -13.82
C ALA A 203 -36.89 28.84 -12.61
N ALA A 204 -37.53 29.91 -12.13
CA ALA A 204 -37.03 30.71 -11.00
C ALA A 204 -36.87 29.93 -9.69
N SER A 205 -37.58 28.80 -9.52
CA SER A 205 -37.48 27.91 -8.36
C SER A 205 -36.44 26.79 -8.52
N ALA A 206 -35.83 26.65 -9.70
CA ALA A 206 -34.81 25.65 -9.93
C ALA A 206 -33.47 26.11 -9.34
N PRO A 207 -32.64 25.19 -8.82
CA PRO A 207 -31.34 25.55 -8.27
C PRO A 207 -30.42 26.10 -9.37
N ALA A 208 -29.51 27.01 -9.00
CA ALA A 208 -28.42 27.46 -9.84
C ALA A 208 -27.31 26.40 -9.92
N ASP A 209 -26.55 26.43 -11.01
CA ASP A 209 -25.45 25.51 -11.27
C ASP A 209 -24.13 26.13 -10.79
N LEU A 210 -23.29 25.32 -10.14
CA LEU A 210 -21.91 25.67 -9.76
C LEU A 210 -20.96 24.94 -10.70
N LEU A 211 -20.22 25.72 -11.48
CA LEU A 211 -19.25 25.20 -12.44
C LEU A 211 -17.84 25.53 -12.00
N VAL A 212 -16.92 24.61 -12.27
CA VAL A 212 -15.47 24.83 -12.14
C VAL A 212 -14.85 24.55 -13.49
N ASN A 213 -14.19 25.56 -14.08
CA ASN A 213 -13.66 25.49 -15.45
C ASN A 213 -14.71 25.01 -16.49
N GLY A 214 -15.98 25.39 -16.33
CA GLY A 214 -17.08 25.00 -17.22
C GLY A 214 -17.69 23.63 -16.97
N THR A 215 -17.19 22.85 -16.00
CA THR A 215 -17.78 21.56 -15.61
C THR A 215 -18.73 21.75 -14.43
N LEU A 216 -19.95 21.21 -14.51
CA LEU A 216 -20.92 21.22 -13.41
C LEU A 216 -20.42 20.36 -12.23
N ILE A 217 -20.22 20.97 -11.07
CA ILE A 217 -19.76 20.29 -9.85
C ILE A 217 -20.86 20.20 -8.79
N ALA A 218 -21.72 21.21 -8.69
CA ALA A 218 -22.79 21.26 -7.70
C ALA A 218 -24.00 22.06 -8.18
N ARG A 219 -25.09 21.96 -7.43
CA ARG A 219 -26.29 22.77 -7.58
C ARG A 219 -26.67 23.39 -6.23
N GLY A 220 -27.29 24.55 -6.26
CA GLY A 220 -27.67 25.24 -5.04
C GLY A 220 -28.66 26.37 -5.23
N GLU A 221 -29.10 26.95 -4.12
CA GLU A 221 -30.01 28.08 -4.11
C GLU A 221 -29.23 29.39 -3.97
N ILE A 222 -29.60 30.40 -4.75
CA ILE A 222 -29.02 31.74 -4.61
C ILE A 222 -29.54 32.35 -3.30
N VAL A 223 -28.62 32.78 -2.47
CA VAL A 223 -28.89 33.47 -1.21
C VAL A 223 -28.21 34.83 -1.23
N VAL A 224 -28.64 35.74 -0.35
CA VAL A 224 -27.94 37.01 -0.12
C VAL A 224 -27.32 36.93 1.27
N VAL A 225 -26.02 37.20 1.35
CA VAL A 225 -25.24 37.23 2.59
C VAL A 225 -24.48 38.54 2.62
N ASP A 226 -24.72 39.37 3.65
CA ASP A 226 -24.05 40.67 3.82
C ASP A 226 -24.08 41.57 2.57
N GLU A 227 -25.23 41.61 1.90
CA GLU A 227 -25.48 42.35 0.64
C GLU A 227 -24.84 41.75 -0.63
N ASP A 228 -24.05 40.68 -0.50
CA ASP A 228 -23.48 39.93 -1.61
C ASP A 228 -24.32 38.70 -1.99
N PHE A 229 -24.25 38.30 -3.25
CA PHE A 229 -24.83 37.03 -3.69
C PHE A 229 -23.95 35.85 -3.23
N GLY A 230 -24.60 34.85 -2.64
CA GLY A 230 -24.00 33.57 -2.29
C GLY A 230 -24.77 32.40 -2.90
N LEU A 231 -24.16 31.21 -2.88
CA LEU A 231 -24.80 29.98 -3.28
C LEU A 231 -24.84 29.01 -2.10
N ARG A 232 -26.05 28.63 -1.65
CA ARG A 232 -26.24 27.54 -0.70
C ARG A 232 -26.32 26.23 -1.46
N ILE A 233 -25.27 25.41 -1.38
CA ILE A 233 -25.20 24.11 -2.04
C ILE A 233 -26.34 23.21 -1.53
N SER A 234 -27.14 22.68 -2.44
CA SER A 234 -28.22 21.71 -2.17
C SER A 234 -27.84 20.30 -2.60
N GLU A 235 -27.01 20.17 -3.65
CA GLU A 235 -26.61 18.89 -4.23
C GLU A 235 -25.19 19.01 -4.80
N ILE A 236 -24.38 17.97 -4.64
CA ILE A 236 -23.08 17.83 -5.31
C ILE A 236 -23.21 16.74 -6.35
N VAL A 237 -22.84 17.02 -7.60
CA VAL A 237 -23.15 16.17 -8.77
C VAL A 237 -22.01 15.18 -9.05
N THR A 238 -21.16 14.86 -8.06
CA THR A 238 -19.87 14.17 -8.26
C THR A 238 -19.90 13.00 -9.26
N ASP A 239 -19.05 13.09 -10.27
CA ASP A 239 -18.27 11.95 -10.75
C ASP A 239 -16.78 12.30 -10.59
N ALA A 240 -16.21 11.99 -9.42
CA ALA A 240 -14.81 12.28 -9.10
C ALA A 240 -13.81 11.46 -9.95
N ALA A 241 -14.30 10.61 -10.86
CA ALA A 241 -13.51 9.70 -11.68
C ALA A 241 -13.06 10.28 -13.03
N ASP A 242 -13.66 11.38 -13.52
CA ASP A 242 -13.53 11.77 -14.94
C ASP A 242 -12.61 12.97 -15.22
N PHE A 243 -11.90 13.48 -14.21
CA PHE A 243 -10.92 14.57 -14.37
C PHE A 243 -9.62 14.13 -15.13
N GLY A 244 -9.58 12.93 -15.69
CA GLY A 244 -8.42 12.35 -16.38
C GLY A 244 -8.52 12.28 -17.92
N HIS A 245 -9.66 12.66 -18.52
CA HIS A 245 -9.88 12.46 -19.95
C HIS A 245 -10.38 13.73 -20.66
N ALA A 246 -9.53 14.75 -20.77
CA ALA A 246 -9.67 15.77 -21.81
C ALA A 246 -8.43 15.71 -22.72
N GLN A 247 -8.69 15.23 -23.94
CA GLN A 247 -7.71 14.88 -24.97
C GLN A 247 -6.99 16.09 -25.55
N SER A 248 -5.77 15.83 -26.05
CA SER A 248 -5.00 16.70 -26.95
C SER A 248 -5.50 16.60 -28.39
#